data_AF-A0A4R3LDU7-F1
#
_entry.id   AF-A0A4R3LDU7-F1
#
_cell.length_a   1.000
_cell.length_b   1.000
_cell.length_c   1.000
_cell.angle_alpha   90.00
_cell.angle_beta   90.00
_cell.angle_gamma   90.00
#
_symmetry.space_group_name_H-M   'P 1'
#
loop_
_entity.id
_entity.type
_entity.pdbx_description
1 polymer ?
#
loop_
_entity_poly.entity_id
_entity_poly.type
_entity_poly.pdbx_seq_one_letter_code
_entity_poly.pdbx_strand_id
1 'polypeptide(L)'
;MSEPSDPREPTPHMRRLAASMSRSRDALRTLPGMLSRSLAPSAGGKHRIWRDLRLMLVALVPFVVAVVVMVMRGGHGAWVIVQAAPPPWQADAGIDPRIRELIGETVVFERTRLRGPDPFACKGARYREFDMAVQGVFQGALSDDPRLAQRAATLGLDGPEVRTLRIDCDNASFDFHRVDNRLLLMLDGAILRLVPR
;
A
#
# COMPACT_ATOMS: atom_id res chain seq x y z
N MET A 1 59.75 -40.57 52.65
CA MET A 1 58.65 -40.52 53.63
C MET A 1 58.77 -39.17 54.31
N SER A 2 58.01 -38.19 53.82
CA SER A 2 58.01 -36.81 54.33
C SER A 2 56.58 -36.32 54.27
N GLU A 3 56.12 -35.90 55.44
CA GLU A 3 54.79 -35.48 55.84
C GLU A 3 54.34 -34.20 55.08
N PRO A 4 53.11 -34.14 54.54
CA PRO A 4 52.59 -32.91 53.96
C PRO A 4 52.06 -31.99 55.06
N SER A 5 52.58 -30.77 55.09
CA SER A 5 52.17 -29.69 56.00
C SER A 5 50.71 -29.25 55.77
N ASP A 6 50.05 -29.00 56.89
CA ASP A 6 48.67 -28.59 57.13
C ASP A 6 48.22 -27.33 56.32
N PRO A 7 46.98 -27.25 55.78
CA PRO A 7 46.57 -26.16 54.91
C PRO A 7 46.24 -24.87 55.67
N ARG A 8 47.07 -23.86 55.42
CA ARG A 8 46.73 -22.45 55.16
C ARG A 8 45.74 -21.79 56.14
N GLU A 9 46.34 -21.17 57.15
CA GLU A 9 45.70 -20.10 57.91
C GLU A 9 45.27 -18.93 56.99
N PRO A 10 44.04 -18.43 57.09
CA PRO A 10 43.55 -17.35 56.25
C PRO A 10 44.27 -16.03 56.56
N THR A 11 44.76 -15.40 55.50
CA THR A 11 45.57 -14.18 55.57
C THR A 11 44.78 -13.00 56.17
N PRO A 12 45.46 -12.00 56.75
CA PRO A 12 44.81 -10.83 57.37
C PRO A 12 43.88 -10.06 56.43
N HIS A 13 44.15 -10.11 55.13
CA HIS A 13 43.31 -9.47 54.10
C HIS A 13 41.98 -10.20 53.89
N MET A 14 41.96 -11.54 53.98
CA MET A 14 40.74 -12.34 53.89
C MET A 14 39.81 -12.12 55.09
N ARG A 15 40.37 -11.91 56.29
CA ARG A 15 39.57 -11.57 57.49
C ARG A 15 38.90 -10.19 57.37
N ARG A 16 39.57 -9.20 56.76
CA ARG A 16 38.98 -7.86 56.54
C ARG A 16 37.84 -7.88 55.53
N LEU A 17 37.93 -8.69 54.48
CA LEU A 17 36.86 -8.84 53.49
C LEU A 17 35.62 -9.53 54.08
N ALA A 18 35.79 -10.57 54.89
CA ALA A 18 34.68 -11.23 55.57
C ALA A 18 33.94 -10.29 56.53
N ALA A 19 34.67 -9.45 57.28
CA ALA A 19 34.08 -8.45 58.19
C ALA A 19 33.44 -7.24 57.49
N SER A 20 33.77 -6.99 56.22
CA SER A 20 33.10 -5.99 55.38
C SER A 20 31.77 -6.54 54.83
N MET A 21 31.77 -7.81 54.39
CA MET A 21 30.57 -8.46 53.85
C MET A 21 29.48 -8.72 54.91
N SER A 22 29.82 -8.93 56.18
CA SER A 22 28.80 -9.06 57.24
C SER A 22 28.09 -7.73 57.53
N ARG A 23 28.82 -6.61 57.56
CA ARG A 23 28.24 -5.27 57.82
C ARG A 23 27.26 -4.82 56.74
N SER A 24 27.51 -5.16 55.47
CA SER A 24 26.57 -4.85 54.38
C SER A 24 25.28 -5.67 54.43
N ARG A 25 25.30 -6.87 55.04
CA ARG A 25 24.10 -7.71 55.20
C ARG A 25 23.18 -7.23 56.32
N ASP A 26 23.74 -6.66 57.38
CA ASP A 26 22.93 -6.11 58.48
C ASP A 26 22.25 -4.78 58.11
N ALA A 27 22.87 -3.97 57.25
CA ALA A 27 22.26 -2.74 56.72
C ALA A 27 21.02 -2.99 55.82
N LEU A 28 20.91 -4.17 55.21
CA LEU A 28 19.77 -4.53 54.37
C LEU A 28 18.59 -5.13 55.16
N ARG A 29 18.77 -5.50 56.43
CA ARG A 29 17.70 -6.04 57.28
C ARG A 29 16.96 -4.98 58.09
N THR A 30 17.46 -3.74 58.14
CA THR A 30 16.90 -2.63 58.93
C THR A 30 16.15 -1.59 58.09
N LEU A 31 15.68 -1.95 56.89
CA LEU A 31 14.69 -1.15 56.15
C LEU A 31 13.27 -1.75 56.25
N PRO A 32 12.63 -1.77 57.44
CA PRO A 32 11.20 -2.00 57.50
C PRO A 32 10.47 -0.72 57.07
N GLY A 33 9.77 -0.78 55.94
CA GLY A 33 8.42 -0.22 55.92
C GLY A 33 8.18 1.21 55.44
N MET A 34 9.05 1.84 54.63
CA MET A 34 8.73 3.17 54.06
C MET A 34 8.45 3.23 52.55
N LEU A 35 8.65 2.16 51.77
CA LEU A 35 8.36 2.20 50.32
C LEU A 35 7.10 1.44 49.88
N SER A 36 6.37 0.78 50.78
CA SER A 36 5.20 -0.04 50.40
C SER A 36 3.85 0.66 50.52
N ARG A 37 3.78 1.96 50.85
CA ARG A 37 2.48 2.68 51.01
C ARG A 37 2.01 3.48 49.80
N SER A 38 2.80 3.59 48.73
CA SER A 38 2.40 4.39 47.55
C SER A 38 1.78 3.58 46.40
N LEU A 39 1.59 2.27 46.56
CA LEU A 39 0.95 1.39 45.57
C LEU A 39 -0.24 0.61 46.15
N ALA A 40 -0.91 1.16 47.17
CA ALA A 40 -2.23 0.67 47.52
C ALA A 40 -3.18 1.05 46.37
N PRO A 41 -3.78 0.10 45.63
CA PRO A 41 -4.76 0.41 44.61
C PRO A 41 -5.97 1.02 45.31
N SER A 42 -6.13 2.34 45.16
CA SER A 42 -7.33 3.05 45.62
C SER A 42 -8.56 2.38 45.00
N ALA A 43 -9.44 1.86 45.85
CA ALA A 43 -10.68 1.19 45.47
C ALA A 43 -11.66 2.10 44.67
N GLY A 44 -11.37 3.41 44.56
CA GLY A 44 -12.10 4.37 43.71
C GLY A 44 -11.60 4.49 42.26
N GLY A 45 -10.52 3.81 41.88
CA GLY A 45 -9.85 4.00 40.58
C GLY A 45 -10.51 3.33 39.37
N LYS A 46 -11.35 2.30 39.58
CA LYS A 46 -11.95 1.53 38.46
C LYS A 46 -12.78 2.42 37.54
N HIS A 47 -13.63 3.31 38.07
CA HIS A 47 -14.43 4.20 37.23
C HIS A 47 -13.59 5.22 36.44
N ARG A 48 -12.45 5.66 36.99
CA ARG A 48 -11.54 6.60 36.32
C ARG A 48 -10.77 5.93 35.19
N ILE A 49 -10.23 4.74 35.45
CA ILE A 49 -9.53 3.92 34.45
C ILE A 49 -10.46 3.59 33.27
N TRP A 50 -11.71 3.19 33.53
CA TRP A 50 -12.67 2.91 32.46
C TRP A 50 -13.08 4.15 31.66
N ARG A 51 -13.15 5.33 32.30
CA ARG A 51 -13.46 6.59 31.63
C ARG A 51 -12.30 7.06 30.75
N ASP A 52 -11.07 6.94 31.24
CA ASP A 52 -9.87 7.33 30.50
C ASP A 52 -9.61 6.36 29.33
N LEU A 53 -9.87 5.06 29.50
CA LEU A 53 -9.81 4.07 28.42
C LEU A 53 -10.85 4.37 27.32
N ARG A 54 -12.09 4.72 27.71
CA ARG A 54 -13.14 5.12 26.75
C ARG A 54 -12.76 6.38 25.97
N LEU A 55 -12.18 7.38 26.63
CA LEU A 55 -11.73 8.61 25.97
C LEU A 55 -10.57 8.34 25.00
N MET A 56 -9.62 7.50 25.36
CA MET A 56 -8.56 7.07 24.43
C MET A 56 -9.12 6.29 23.23
N LEU A 57 -10.09 5.40 23.46
CA LEU A 57 -10.69 4.59 22.39
C LEU A 57 -11.46 5.48 21.39
N VAL A 58 -12.20 6.47 21.88
CA VAL A 58 -12.87 7.49 21.04
C VAL A 58 -11.86 8.36 20.28
N ALA A 59 -10.75 8.75 20.93
CA ALA A 59 -9.70 9.53 20.27
C ALA A 59 -8.96 8.74 19.17
N LEU A 60 -8.94 7.41 19.24
CA LEU A 60 -8.30 6.56 18.23
C LEU A 60 -9.15 6.38 16.96
N VAL A 61 -10.48 6.47 17.07
CA VAL A 61 -11.43 6.31 15.95
C VAL A 61 -11.07 7.18 14.73
N PRO A 62 -10.87 8.50 14.83
CA PRO A 62 -10.54 9.32 13.66
C PRO A 62 -9.21 8.90 13.00
N PHE A 63 -8.24 8.42 13.78
CA PHE A 63 -6.96 7.94 13.24
C PHE A 63 -7.13 6.64 12.45
N VAL A 64 -7.91 5.69 12.99
CA VAL A 64 -8.25 4.43 12.29
C VAL A 64 -9.02 4.73 11.00
N VAL A 65 -10.02 5.63 11.06
CA VAL A 65 -10.79 6.04 9.87
C VAL A 65 -9.88 6.69 8.82
N ALA A 66 -8.98 7.59 9.21
CA ALA A 66 -8.04 8.24 8.28
C ALA A 66 -7.11 7.22 7.61
N VAL A 67 -6.55 6.27 8.37
CA VAL A 67 -5.70 5.20 7.84
C VAL A 67 -6.48 4.32 6.86
N VAL A 68 -7.70 3.91 7.21
CA VAL A 68 -8.56 3.09 6.32
C VAL A 68 -8.86 3.85 5.03
N VAL A 69 -9.22 5.13 5.10
CA VAL A 69 -9.49 5.95 3.92
C VAL A 69 -8.23 6.11 3.05
N MET A 70 -7.06 6.31 3.63
CA MET A 70 -5.79 6.43 2.89
C MET A 70 -5.39 5.12 2.22
N VAL A 71 -5.57 3.98 2.91
CA VAL A 71 -5.29 2.64 2.39
C VAL A 71 -6.25 2.25 1.28
N MET A 72 -7.51 2.68 1.36
CA MET A 72 -8.54 2.49 0.33
C MET A 72 -8.35 3.44 -0.86
N ARG A 73 -7.73 4.61 -0.66
CA ARG A 73 -7.30 5.56 -1.70
C ARG A 73 -6.09 5.10 -2.52
N GLY A 74 -5.77 3.81 -2.52
CA GLY A 74 -4.86 3.26 -3.52
C GLY A 74 -5.55 3.21 -4.87
N GLY A 75 -4.87 3.58 -5.94
CA GLY A 75 -5.27 3.30 -7.32
C GLY A 75 -5.07 4.48 -8.27
N HIS A 76 -4.82 4.19 -9.55
CA HIS A 76 -4.25 5.05 -10.60
C HIS A 76 -5.06 6.31 -11.00
N GLY A 77 -5.91 6.83 -10.12
CA GLY A 77 -6.67 8.07 -10.27
C GLY A 77 -8.09 7.85 -10.81
N ALA A 78 -8.78 8.98 -11.06
CA ALA A 78 -10.05 9.01 -11.77
C ALA A 78 -9.82 9.62 -13.14
N TRP A 79 -10.46 9.05 -14.16
CA TRP A 79 -10.25 9.39 -15.56
C TRP A 79 -11.60 9.55 -16.26
N VAL A 80 -11.76 10.61 -17.06
CA VAL A 80 -12.96 10.85 -17.85
C VAL A 80 -12.70 10.42 -19.29
N ILE A 81 -13.65 9.68 -19.87
CA ILE A 81 -13.64 9.34 -21.29
C ILE A 81 -14.08 10.58 -22.06
N VAL A 82 -13.19 11.17 -22.85
CA VAL A 82 -13.45 12.41 -23.60
C VAL A 82 -13.64 12.19 -25.08
N GLN A 83 -13.27 11.01 -25.59
CA GLN A 83 -13.33 10.71 -27.02
C GLN A 83 -13.49 9.21 -27.25
N ALA A 84 -14.27 8.87 -28.27
CA ALA A 84 -14.26 7.57 -28.92
C ALA A 84 -14.08 7.80 -30.43
N ALA A 85 -13.07 7.17 -31.04
CA ALA A 85 -12.78 7.30 -32.46
C ALA A 85 -12.46 5.93 -33.07
N PRO A 86 -12.75 5.69 -34.37
CA PRO A 86 -12.20 4.52 -35.03
C PRO A 86 -10.66 4.63 -35.05
N PRO A 87 -9.95 3.51 -35.10
CA PRO A 87 -8.50 3.54 -35.18
C PRO A 87 -8.04 4.14 -36.53
N PRO A 88 -6.86 4.77 -36.59
CA PRO A 88 -6.36 5.41 -37.81
C PRO A 88 -6.25 4.49 -39.04
N TRP A 89 -6.12 3.18 -38.83
CA TRP A 89 -6.07 2.18 -39.90
C TRP A 89 -7.44 1.74 -40.43
N GLN A 90 -8.52 2.13 -39.75
CA GLN A 90 -9.91 1.88 -40.16
C GLN A 90 -10.73 3.16 -39.99
N ALA A 91 -10.22 4.30 -40.48
CA ALA A 91 -10.82 5.61 -40.25
C ALA A 91 -12.29 5.70 -40.71
N ASP A 92 -12.68 4.91 -41.71
CA ASP A 92 -14.05 4.85 -42.24
C ASP A 92 -14.97 3.88 -41.48
N ALA A 93 -14.45 3.16 -40.48
CA ALA A 93 -15.25 2.25 -39.68
C ALA A 93 -16.23 3.01 -38.77
N GLY A 94 -17.47 2.53 -38.73
CA GLY A 94 -18.45 3.01 -37.76
C GLY A 94 -18.05 2.62 -36.34
N ILE A 95 -18.38 3.48 -35.37
CA ILE A 95 -18.27 3.19 -33.94
C ILE A 95 -19.63 2.74 -33.42
N ASP A 96 -19.67 1.62 -32.69
CA ASP A 96 -20.85 1.14 -31.97
C ASP A 96 -21.44 2.28 -31.11
N PRO A 97 -22.75 2.60 -31.25
CA PRO A 97 -23.41 3.62 -30.44
C PRO A 97 -23.17 3.49 -28.93
N ARG A 98 -23.10 2.27 -28.40
CA ARG A 98 -22.85 2.01 -26.97
C ARG A 98 -21.49 2.52 -26.52
N ILE A 99 -20.48 2.46 -27.39
CA ILE A 99 -19.15 3.00 -27.10
C ILE A 99 -19.16 4.52 -27.09
N ARG A 100 -19.97 5.14 -27.95
CA ARG A 100 -20.13 6.60 -28.00
C ARG A 100 -20.84 7.13 -26.75
N GLU A 101 -21.76 6.37 -26.17
CA GLU A 101 -22.44 6.68 -24.92
C GLU A 101 -21.48 6.74 -23.71
N LEU A 102 -20.30 6.12 -23.80
CA LEU A 102 -19.28 6.20 -22.74
C LEU A 102 -18.60 7.59 -22.67
N ILE A 103 -18.76 8.46 -23.67
CA ILE A 103 -18.16 9.80 -23.64
C ILE A 103 -18.80 10.63 -22.52
N GLY A 104 -17.96 11.17 -21.64
CA GLY A 104 -18.33 11.89 -20.43
C GLY A 104 -18.34 11.02 -19.18
N GLU A 105 -18.34 9.70 -19.32
CA GLU A 105 -18.30 8.77 -18.19
C GLU A 105 -16.92 8.75 -17.52
N THR A 106 -16.92 8.39 -16.24
CA THR A 106 -15.71 8.36 -15.41
C THR A 106 -15.34 6.93 -15.02
N VAL A 107 -14.07 6.59 -15.26
CA VAL A 107 -13.43 5.37 -14.79
C VAL A 107 -12.54 5.70 -13.60
N VAL A 108 -12.82 5.10 -12.44
CA VAL A 108 -12.07 5.28 -11.19
C VAL A 108 -11.34 4.00 -10.85
N PHE A 109 -10.01 4.13 -10.76
CA PHE A 109 -9.09 3.05 -10.46
C PHE A 109 -8.91 3.03 -8.94
N GLU A 110 -9.57 2.10 -8.25
CA GLU A 110 -9.40 1.87 -6.82
C GLU A 110 -8.47 0.66 -6.60
N ARG A 111 -7.97 0.45 -5.39
CA ARG A 111 -6.90 -0.50 -5.08
C ARG A 111 -7.14 -1.93 -5.56
N THR A 112 -8.38 -2.40 -5.48
CA THR A 112 -8.78 -3.75 -5.88
C THR A 112 -10.02 -3.74 -6.76
N ARG A 113 -10.42 -2.58 -7.28
CA ARG A 113 -11.71 -2.38 -7.93
C ARG A 113 -11.58 -1.38 -9.06
N LEU A 114 -12.28 -1.64 -10.17
CA LEU A 114 -12.46 -0.65 -11.23
C LEU A 114 -13.93 -0.21 -11.20
N ARG A 115 -14.16 1.09 -11.01
CA ARG A 115 -15.51 1.66 -11.04
C ARG A 115 -15.69 2.46 -12.31
N GLY A 116 -16.86 2.37 -12.90
CA GLY A 116 -17.23 3.06 -14.12
C GLY A 116 -18.50 2.45 -14.68
N PRO A 117 -18.91 2.85 -15.90
CA PRO A 117 -19.95 2.15 -16.64
C PRO A 117 -19.46 0.76 -17.07
N ASP A 118 -20.38 -0.08 -17.53
CA ASP A 118 -19.99 -1.30 -18.25
C ASP A 118 -19.22 -0.93 -19.53
N PRO A 119 -18.16 -1.66 -19.90
CA PRO A 119 -17.67 -2.90 -19.28
C PRO A 119 -16.60 -2.71 -18.19
N PHE A 120 -16.29 -1.48 -17.78
CA PHE A 120 -15.20 -1.20 -16.82
C PHE A 120 -15.53 -1.58 -15.36
N ALA A 121 -16.80 -1.72 -15.00
CA ALA A 121 -17.20 -2.01 -13.62
C ALA A 121 -16.78 -3.42 -13.17
N CYS A 122 -15.83 -3.53 -12.23
CA CYS A 122 -15.41 -4.83 -11.69
C CYS A 122 -14.97 -4.74 -10.22
N LYS A 123 -15.19 -5.80 -9.42
CA LYS A 123 -14.87 -5.85 -7.98
C LYS A 123 -13.48 -6.40 -7.63
N GLY A 124 -12.87 -7.18 -8.52
CA GLY A 124 -11.61 -7.89 -8.30
C GLY A 124 -10.49 -7.46 -9.25
N ALA A 125 -10.25 -6.16 -9.37
CA ALA A 125 -9.24 -5.62 -10.27
C ALA A 125 -7.82 -5.91 -9.77
N ARG A 126 -6.98 -6.46 -10.64
CA ARG A 126 -5.53 -6.64 -10.43
C ARG A 126 -4.78 -5.77 -11.43
N TYR A 127 -3.86 -4.95 -10.92
CA TYR A 127 -3.11 -3.99 -11.72
C TYR A 127 -1.70 -4.49 -12.02
N ARG A 128 -1.25 -4.27 -13.25
CA ARG A 128 0.15 -4.48 -13.66
C ARG A 128 0.59 -3.34 -14.56
N GLU A 129 1.65 -2.66 -14.16
CA GLU A 129 2.35 -1.72 -15.04
C GLU A 129 3.56 -2.38 -15.68
N PHE A 130 3.73 -2.16 -16.98
CA PHE A 130 4.89 -2.63 -17.73
C PHE A 130 5.05 -1.79 -19.00
N ASP A 131 6.20 -1.89 -19.63
CA ASP A 131 6.47 -1.23 -20.91
C ASP A 131 6.11 -2.21 -22.03
N MET A 132 5.21 -1.80 -22.90
CA MET A 132 4.69 -2.62 -23.99
C MET A 132 5.27 -2.13 -25.29
N ALA A 133 5.89 -3.03 -26.06
CA ALA A 133 6.35 -2.68 -27.40
C ALA A 133 5.20 -2.18 -28.29
N VAL A 134 5.42 -1.13 -29.08
CA VAL A 134 4.36 -0.42 -29.83
C VAL A 134 3.56 -1.36 -30.73
N GLN A 135 4.21 -2.37 -31.31
CA GLN A 135 3.55 -3.38 -32.13
C GLN A 135 2.50 -4.20 -31.36
N GLY A 136 2.65 -4.35 -30.04
CA GLY A 136 1.73 -5.08 -29.17
C GLY A 136 0.54 -4.26 -28.65
N VAL A 137 0.58 -2.94 -28.82
CA VAL A 137 -0.48 -2.03 -28.38
C VAL A 137 -1.78 -2.35 -29.10
N PHE A 138 -2.92 -2.19 -28.41
CA PHE A 138 -4.24 -2.51 -28.93
C PHE A 138 -4.34 -3.98 -29.40
N GLN A 139 -3.93 -4.90 -28.53
CA GLN A 139 -3.98 -6.35 -28.78
C GLN A 139 -3.22 -6.79 -30.05
N GLY A 140 -2.14 -6.07 -30.37
CA GLY A 140 -1.34 -6.35 -31.55
C GLY A 140 -1.94 -5.82 -32.86
N ALA A 141 -2.92 -4.91 -32.84
CA ALA A 141 -3.49 -4.35 -34.07
C ALA A 141 -2.48 -3.60 -34.95
N LEU A 142 -1.32 -3.23 -34.40
CA LEU A 142 -0.20 -2.63 -35.11
C LEU A 142 0.87 -3.65 -35.54
N SER A 143 0.69 -4.94 -35.23
CA SER A 143 1.65 -5.99 -35.60
C SER A 143 1.74 -6.09 -37.12
N ASP A 144 2.97 -6.23 -37.62
CA ASP A 144 3.28 -6.38 -39.05
C ASP A 144 2.77 -5.25 -39.96
N ASP A 145 2.42 -4.09 -39.37
CA ASP A 145 2.00 -2.93 -40.13
C ASP A 145 3.20 -2.20 -40.76
N PRO A 146 3.33 -2.14 -42.09
CA PRO A 146 4.41 -1.42 -42.75
C PRO A 146 4.36 0.10 -42.49
N ARG A 147 3.22 0.61 -42.00
CA ARG A 147 3.02 2.01 -41.60
C ARG A 147 3.01 2.20 -40.08
N LEU A 148 3.51 1.23 -39.30
CA LEU A 148 3.54 1.26 -37.83
C LEU A 148 3.93 2.62 -37.28
N ALA A 149 5.10 3.15 -37.68
CA ALA A 149 5.60 4.43 -37.19
C ALA A 149 4.64 5.60 -37.45
N GLN A 150 4.00 5.64 -38.63
CA GLN A 150 3.04 6.68 -38.98
C GLN A 150 1.74 6.56 -38.16
N ARG A 151 1.22 5.34 -37.98
CA ARG A 151 -0.01 5.09 -37.21
C ARG A 151 0.21 5.32 -35.72
N ALA A 152 1.35 4.88 -35.20
CA ALA A 152 1.81 5.15 -33.84
C ALA A 152 1.91 6.66 -33.58
N ALA A 153 2.57 7.41 -34.46
CA ALA A 153 2.68 8.87 -34.35
C ALA A 153 1.30 9.57 -34.37
N THR A 154 0.35 9.09 -35.18
CA THR A 154 -1.02 9.64 -35.20
C THR A 154 -1.73 9.51 -33.85
N LEU A 155 -1.32 8.52 -33.05
CA LEU A 155 -1.84 8.27 -31.71
C LEU A 155 -1.00 8.94 -30.60
N GLY A 156 0.12 9.56 -30.96
CA GLY A 156 1.10 10.14 -30.03
C GLY A 156 2.02 9.11 -29.37
N LEU A 157 2.18 7.93 -29.98
CA LEU A 157 3.07 6.88 -29.50
C LEU A 157 4.49 7.14 -30.02
N ASP A 158 5.21 8.01 -29.31
CA ASP A 158 6.54 8.50 -29.68
C ASP A 158 7.64 7.63 -29.05
N GLY A 159 7.82 6.41 -29.54
CA GLY A 159 8.86 5.51 -29.03
C GLY A 159 8.70 4.07 -29.52
N PRO A 160 9.63 3.16 -29.18
CA PRO A 160 9.52 1.73 -29.46
C PRO A 160 8.62 1.00 -28.44
N GLU A 161 8.39 1.60 -27.27
CA GLU A 161 7.60 1.04 -26.19
C GLU A 161 6.67 2.12 -25.59
N VAL A 162 5.58 1.67 -24.99
CA VAL A 162 4.54 2.49 -24.39
C VAL A 162 4.25 1.99 -22.98
N ARG A 163 4.35 2.89 -22.01
CA ARG A 163 3.99 2.58 -20.62
C ARG A 163 2.52 2.17 -20.56
N THR A 164 2.26 0.93 -20.15
CA THR A 164 0.93 0.35 -20.18
C THR A 164 0.51 -0.08 -18.77
N LEU A 165 -0.73 0.26 -18.41
CA LEU A 165 -1.42 -0.22 -17.23
C LEU A 165 -2.43 -1.29 -17.66
N ARG A 166 -2.13 -2.56 -17.37
CA ARG A 166 -3.09 -3.66 -17.51
C ARG A 166 -3.93 -3.78 -16.25
N ILE A 167 -5.22 -3.97 -16.46
CA ILE A 167 -6.18 -4.29 -15.41
C ILE A 167 -6.82 -5.62 -15.76
N ASP A 168 -6.54 -6.63 -14.95
CA ASP A 168 -7.24 -7.90 -15.02
C ASP A 168 -8.42 -7.85 -14.05
N CYS A 169 -9.63 -7.82 -14.61
CA CYS A 169 -10.89 -7.94 -13.87
C CYS A 169 -11.48 -9.35 -14.05
N ASP A 170 -12.51 -9.66 -13.26
CA ASP A 170 -13.21 -10.94 -13.35
C ASP A 170 -14.04 -11.08 -14.65
N ASN A 171 -14.41 -9.94 -15.28
CA ASN A 171 -15.21 -9.88 -16.49
C ASN A 171 -14.39 -9.66 -17.78
N ALA A 172 -13.24 -8.99 -17.69
CA ALA A 172 -12.41 -8.63 -18.84
C ALA A 172 -10.99 -8.22 -18.41
N SER A 173 -10.08 -8.12 -19.38
CA SER A 173 -8.76 -7.50 -19.19
C SER A 173 -8.64 -6.28 -20.11
N PHE A 174 -8.11 -5.19 -19.56
CA PHE A 174 -8.00 -3.91 -20.26
C PHE A 174 -6.56 -3.41 -20.22
N ASP A 175 -6.05 -2.98 -21.37
CA ASP A 175 -4.75 -2.33 -21.49
C ASP A 175 -4.94 -0.83 -21.71
N PHE A 176 -4.53 -0.03 -20.74
CA PHE A 176 -4.50 1.43 -20.82
C PHE A 176 -3.07 1.88 -21.13
N HIS A 177 -2.86 2.40 -22.33
CA HIS A 177 -1.58 2.89 -22.81
C HIS A 177 -1.43 4.37 -22.49
N ARG A 178 -0.36 4.75 -21.79
CA ARG A 178 -0.09 6.14 -21.41
C ARG A 178 0.51 6.91 -22.58
N VAL A 179 -0.11 8.04 -22.90
CA VAL A 179 0.35 8.99 -23.91
C VAL A 179 0.26 10.39 -23.34
N ASP A 180 1.40 11.01 -23.06
CA ASP A 180 1.49 12.23 -22.25
C ASP A 180 0.72 12.08 -20.93
N ASN A 181 -0.20 12.99 -20.65
CA ASN A 181 -1.12 12.97 -19.53
C ASN A 181 -2.49 12.34 -19.88
N ARG A 182 -2.52 11.36 -20.80
CA ARG A 182 -3.75 10.74 -21.33
C ARG A 182 -3.60 9.22 -21.29
N LEU A 183 -4.73 8.51 -21.22
CA LEU A 183 -4.77 7.07 -21.46
C LEU A 183 -5.49 6.79 -22.78
N LEU A 184 -4.97 5.82 -23.52
CA LEU A 184 -5.62 5.21 -24.68
C LEU A 184 -5.95 3.76 -24.35
N LEU A 185 -7.14 3.30 -24.71
CA LEU A 185 -7.42 1.86 -24.83
C LEU A 185 -8.17 1.57 -26.11
N MET A 186 -8.14 0.31 -26.55
CA MET A 186 -9.05 -0.19 -27.57
C MET A 186 -10.20 -0.94 -26.92
N LEU A 187 -11.43 -0.60 -27.28
CA LEU A 187 -12.65 -1.29 -26.86
C LEU A 187 -13.58 -1.42 -28.07
N ASP A 188 -13.97 -2.65 -28.38
CA ASP A 188 -14.90 -2.99 -29.48
C ASP A 188 -14.62 -2.26 -30.80
N GLY A 189 -13.34 -2.23 -31.20
CA GLY A 189 -12.89 -1.61 -32.44
C GLY A 189 -12.78 -0.08 -32.42
N ALA A 190 -12.97 0.57 -31.28
CA ALA A 190 -12.75 2.00 -31.09
C ALA A 190 -11.58 2.28 -30.16
N ILE A 191 -10.86 3.36 -30.41
CA ILE A 191 -9.85 3.90 -29.50
C ILE A 191 -10.54 4.93 -28.59
N LEU A 192 -10.45 4.69 -27.29
CA LEU A 192 -10.98 5.58 -26.26
C LEU A 192 -9.90 6.52 -25.72
N ARG A 193 -10.22 7.82 -25.80
CA ARG A 193 -9.60 9.00 -25.18
C ARG A 193 -9.89 9.13 -23.69
N LEU A 194 -8.96 8.91 -22.75
CA LEU A 194 -9.18 9.29 -21.34
C LEU A 194 -8.21 10.37 -20.86
N VAL A 195 -8.73 11.29 -20.04
CA VAL A 195 -7.95 12.35 -19.36
C VAL A 195 -8.18 12.29 -17.84
N PRO A 196 -7.23 12.76 -17.02
CA PRO A 196 -7.43 12.84 -15.58
C PRO A 196 -8.65 13.71 -15.24
N ARG A 197 -9.44 13.27 -14.27
CA ARG A 197 -10.59 14.01 -13.76
C ARG A 197 -10.19 15.11 -12.79
#